data_AF-A0A7N0V4Q9-F1
#
_entry.id   AF-A0A7N0V4Q9-F1
#
_cell.length_a   1.000
_cell.length_b   1.000
_cell.length_c   1.000
_cell.angle_alpha   90.00
_cell.angle_beta   90.00
_cell.angle_gamma   90.00
#
_symmetry.space_group_name_H-M   'P 1'
#
loop_
_entity.id
_entity.type
_entity.pdbx_description
1 polymer ?
#
loop_
_entity_poly.entity_id
_entity_poly.type
_entity_poly.pdbx_seq_one_letter_code
_entity_poly.pdbx_strand_id
1 'polypeptide(L)'
;MKTRFLEANPEGKVPVVKFDDKWIPDSDVITSLLEEKFPEPSLVPPPDFSSVGSKIFTAFVTFLKSKDASDGSEQALLDELKALDDHLKSHGPYINGDKITAVDLSLAPKLFHLEVALGHFKN
;
A
#
# COMPACT_ATOMS: atom_id res chain seq x y z
N MET A 1 1.48 34.03 -1.83
CA MET A 1 2.46 33.57 -0.82
C MET A 1 2.51 32.05 -0.92
N LYS A 2 3.66 31.44 -1.25
CA LYS A 2 3.78 29.97 -1.19
C LYS A 2 3.88 29.58 0.29
N THR A 3 3.25 28.48 0.67
CA THR A 3 3.36 27.97 2.05
C THR A 3 4.74 27.35 2.24
N ARG A 4 5.23 27.32 3.49
CA ARG A 4 6.52 26.67 3.85
C ARG A 4 6.64 25.24 3.30
N PHE A 5 5.51 24.53 3.19
CA PHE A 5 5.46 23.19 2.60
C PHE A 5 5.72 23.19 1.08
N LEU A 6 5.07 24.08 0.32
CA LEU A 6 5.24 24.16 -1.13
C LEU A 6 6.58 24.78 -1.55
N GLU A 7 7.23 25.52 -0.65
CA GLU A 7 8.62 25.94 -0.83
C GLU A 7 9.59 24.76 -0.74
N ALA A 8 9.31 23.81 0.18
CA ALA A 8 10.09 22.60 0.37
C ALA A 8 9.77 21.48 -0.64
N ASN A 9 8.51 21.39 -1.07
CA ASN A 9 7.98 20.35 -1.94
C ASN A 9 7.04 20.99 -2.99
N PRO A 10 7.58 21.50 -4.12
CA PRO A 10 6.82 22.28 -5.10
C PRO A 10 5.65 21.53 -5.74
N GLU A 11 5.72 20.19 -5.83
CA GLU A 11 4.64 19.36 -6.38
C GLU A 11 3.43 19.27 -5.44
N GLY A 12 3.59 19.60 -4.16
CA GLY A 12 2.51 19.54 -3.17
C GLY A 12 2.00 18.14 -2.85
N LYS A 13 2.63 17.09 -3.39
CA LYS A 13 2.29 15.68 -3.12
C LYS A 13 2.76 15.25 -1.74
N VAL A 14 2.03 14.34 -1.14
CA VAL A 14 2.40 13.67 0.11
C VAL A 14 2.43 12.16 -0.11
N PRO A 15 3.26 11.40 0.64
CA PRO A 15 4.17 11.86 1.69
C PRO A 15 5.45 12.56 1.16
N VAL A 16 6.11 13.30 2.04
CA VAL A 16 7.47 13.81 1.87
C VAL A 16 8.19 13.73 3.21
N VAL A 17 9.45 13.28 3.21
CA VAL A 17 10.31 13.23 4.40
C VAL A 17 11.50 14.16 4.22
N LYS A 18 12.09 14.63 5.32
CA LYS A 18 13.32 15.42 5.30
C LYS A 18 14.50 14.59 5.85
N PHE A 19 15.50 14.31 5.03
CA PHE A 19 16.76 13.66 5.42
C PHE A 19 17.94 14.51 4.97
N ASP A 20 18.91 14.74 5.87
CA ASP A 20 20.15 15.47 5.57
C ASP A 20 19.90 16.79 4.80
N ASP A 21 18.92 17.56 5.29
CA ASP A 21 18.42 18.80 4.69
C ASP A 21 17.78 18.73 3.29
N LYS A 22 17.57 17.53 2.76
CA LYS A 22 16.86 17.27 1.50
C LYS A 22 15.45 16.76 1.75
N TRP A 23 14.49 17.28 0.99
CA TRP A 23 13.12 16.78 0.98
C TRP A 23 12.99 15.69 -0.08
N ILE A 24 12.47 14.53 0.32
CA ILE A 24 12.38 13.34 -0.51
C ILE A 24 10.90 12.93 -0.56
N PRO A 25 10.24 13.03 -1.73
CA PRO A 25 8.87 12.60 -1.91
C PRO A 25 8.81 11.10 -2.24
N ASP A 26 7.58 10.60 -2.44
CA ASP A 26 7.26 9.22 -2.85
C ASP A 26 7.47 8.19 -1.74
N SER A 27 6.40 7.49 -1.35
CA SER A 27 6.46 6.50 -0.28
C SER A 27 7.45 5.38 -0.55
N ASP A 28 7.55 4.90 -1.79
CA ASP A 28 8.39 3.74 -2.13
C ASP A 28 9.88 4.13 -2.05
N VAL A 29 10.20 5.35 -2.48
CA VAL A 29 11.54 5.94 -2.35
C VAL A 29 11.88 6.19 -0.88
N ILE A 30 10.93 6.74 -0.10
CA ILE A 30 11.10 7.01 1.33
C ILE A 30 11.37 5.71 2.09
N THR A 31 10.59 4.65 1.87
CA THR A 31 10.78 3.38 2.57
C THR A 31 12.08 2.69 2.18
N SER A 32 12.48 2.78 0.91
CA SER A 32 13.78 2.24 0.46
C SER A 32 14.96 2.95 1.13
N LEU A 33 14.90 4.28 1.22
CA LEU A 33 15.90 5.08 1.92
C LEU A 33 15.95 4.77 3.42
N LEU A 34 14.79 4.54 4.05
CA LEU A 34 14.71 4.17 5.46
C LEU A 34 15.39 2.81 5.71
N GLU A 35 15.16 1.82 4.85
CA GLU A 35 15.85 0.52 4.92
C GLU A 35 17.37 0.67 4.76
N GLU A 36 17.84 1.49 3.80
CA GLU A 36 19.28 1.74 3.63
C GLU A 36 19.92 2.42 4.84
N LYS A 37 19.24 3.41 5.44
CA LYS A 37 19.76 4.16 6.60
C LYS A 37 19.62 3.41 7.92
N PHE A 38 18.60 2.57 8.05
CA PHE A 38 18.25 1.85 9.27
C PHE A 38 17.95 0.38 8.95
N PRO A 39 18.97 -0.42 8.59
CA PRO A 39 18.79 -1.77 8.08
C PRO A 39 18.35 -2.80 9.15
N GLU A 40 18.32 -2.42 10.42
CA GLU A 40 17.97 -3.32 11.52
C GLU A 40 16.86 -2.74 12.40
N PRO A 41 15.71 -3.45 12.56
CA PRO A 41 15.40 -4.74 11.92
C PRO A 41 15.10 -4.59 10.43
N SER A 42 15.56 -5.54 9.61
CA SER A 42 15.31 -5.49 8.16
C SER A 42 13.83 -5.74 7.82
N LEU A 43 13.30 -4.92 6.91
CA LEU A 43 11.93 -5.03 6.40
C LEU A 43 11.91 -5.50 4.93
N VAL A 44 13.04 -5.91 4.36
CA VAL A 44 13.11 -6.40 2.97
C VAL A 44 12.31 -7.70 2.84
N PRO A 45 11.30 -7.76 1.95
CA PRO A 45 10.60 -9.00 1.68
C PRO A 45 11.42 -9.93 0.79
N PRO A 46 11.22 -11.26 0.88
CA PRO A 46 11.69 -12.18 -0.14
C PRO A 46 11.15 -11.76 -1.53
N PRO A 47 11.96 -11.90 -2.62
CA PRO A 47 11.54 -11.51 -3.96
C PRO A 47 10.20 -12.10 -4.39
N ASP A 48 9.96 -13.37 -4.04
CA ASP A 48 8.73 -14.11 -4.38
C ASP A 48 7.48 -13.52 -3.71
N PHE A 49 7.62 -12.78 -2.62
CA PHE A 49 6.51 -12.21 -1.85
C PHE A 49 6.32 -10.71 -2.07
N SER A 50 7.25 -10.04 -2.77
CA SER A 50 7.27 -8.59 -2.97
C SER A 50 6.02 -8.01 -3.65
N SER A 51 5.30 -8.83 -4.42
CA SER A 51 4.13 -8.41 -5.21
C SER A 51 2.79 -8.95 -4.69
N VAL A 52 2.80 -9.66 -3.56
CA VAL A 52 1.59 -10.20 -2.93
C VAL A 52 0.62 -9.06 -2.61
N GLY A 53 -0.62 -9.16 -3.11
CA GLY A 53 -1.67 -8.16 -2.89
C GLY A 53 -1.50 -6.84 -3.66
N SER A 54 -0.49 -6.72 -4.54
CA SER A 54 -0.17 -5.46 -5.26
C SER A 54 -1.32 -4.87 -6.07
N LYS A 55 -2.25 -5.69 -6.55
CA LYS A 55 -3.40 -5.27 -7.37
C LYS A 55 -4.65 -4.91 -6.56
N ILE A 56 -4.72 -5.28 -5.28
CA ILE A 56 -5.93 -5.10 -4.45
C ILE A 56 -6.39 -3.65 -4.45
N PHE A 57 -5.48 -2.70 -4.26
CA PHE A 57 -5.87 -1.30 -4.14
C PHE A 57 -6.44 -0.72 -5.45
N THR A 58 -5.89 -1.12 -6.60
CA THR A 58 -6.43 -0.71 -7.90
C THR A 58 -7.79 -1.33 -8.18
N ALA A 59 -7.96 -2.63 -7.87
CA ALA A 59 -9.25 -3.31 -7.98
C ALA A 59 -10.29 -2.66 -7.05
N PHE A 60 -9.91 -2.36 -5.81
CA PHE A 60 -10.74 -1.66 -4.82
C PHE A 60 -11.18 -0.29 -5.33
N VAL A 61 -10.26 0.56 -5.79
CA VAL A 61 -10.61 1.90 -6.29
C VAL A 61 -11.53 1.82 -7.51
N THR A 62 -11.34 0.81 -8.36
CA THR A 62 -12.19 0.57 -9.54
C THR A 62 -13.61 0.19 -9.09
N PHE A 63 -13.75 -0.79 -8.20
CA PHE A 63 -15.05 -1.20 -7.67
C PHE A 63 -15.75 -0.07 -6.90
N LEU A 64 -15.03 0.64 -6.03
CA LEU A 64 -15.55 1.77 -5.27
C LEU A 64 -16.15 2.85 -6.18
N LYS A 65 -15.48 3.17 -7.29
CA LYS A 65 -15.92 4.19 -8.25
C LYS A 65 -16.95 3.70 -9.27
N SER A 66 -17.07 2.38 -9.44
CA SER A 66 -18.04 1.80 -10.36
C SER A 66 -19.47 2.21 -9.98
N LYS A 67 -20.28 2.50 -10.99
CA LYS A 67 -21.72 2.76 -10.87
C LYS A 67 -22.57 1.66 -11.52
N ASP A 68 -21.93 0.64 -12.08
CA ASP A 68 -22.56 -0.45 -12.81
C ASP A 68 -22.26 -1.77 -12.08
N ALA A 69 -23.29 -2.39 -11.50
CA ALA A 69 -23.14 -3.64 -10.77
C ALA A 69 -22.75 -4.84 -11.67
N SER A 70 -22.84 -4.69 -13.00
CA SER A 70 -22.55 -5.75 -13.97
C SER A 70 -21.19 -5.61 -14.67
N ASP A 71 -20.38 -4.62 -14.31
CA ASP A 71 -19.08 -4.36 -14.96
C ASP A 71 -17.96 -5.32 -14.53
N GLY A 72 -18.25 -6.21 -13.56
CA GLY A 72 -17.31 -7.22 -13.07
C GLY A 72 -16.24 -6.70 -12.09
N SER A 73 -16.27 -5.41 -11.72
CA SER A 73 -15.27 -4.81 -10.81
C SER A 73 -15.29 -5.41 -9.40
N GLU A 74 -16.47 -5.81 -8.90
CA GLU A 74 -16.61 -6.52 -7.63
C GLU A 74 -15.91 -7.88 -7.66
N GLN A 75 -16.18 -8.67 -8.71
CA GLN A 75 -15.58 -9.99 -8.86
C GLN A 75 -14.05 -9.90 -8.97
N ALA A 76 -13.55 -8.92 -9.73
CA ALA A 76 -12.11 -8.68 -9.84
C ALA A 76 -11.47 -8.36 -8.47
N LEU A 77 -12.14 -7.59 -7.61
CA LEU A 77 -11.66 -7.34 -6.24
C LEU A 77 -11.69 -8.61 -5.39
N LEU A 78 -12.77 -9.39 -5.46
CA LEU A 78 -12.90 -10.65 -4.73
C LEU A 78 -11.81 -11.66 -5.13
N ASP A 79 -11.45 -11.73 -6.41
CA ASP A 79 -10.39 -12.61 -6.89
C ASP A 79 -9.02 -12.23 -6.31
N GLU A 80 -8.69 -10.94 -6.25
CA GLU A 80 -7.45 -10.46 -5.65
C GLU A 80 -7.41 -10.65 -4.12
N LEU A 81 -8.55 -10.46 -3.43
CA LEU A 81 -8.67 -10.75 -2.00
C LEU A 81 -8.55 -12.25 -1.71
N LYS A 82 -9.12 -13.09 -2.57
CA LYS A 82 -8.98 -14.55 -2.48
C LYS A 82 -7.53 -14.99 -2.66
N ALA A 83 -6.81 -14.39 -3.61
CA ALA A 83 -5.39 -14.67 -3.80
C ALA A 83 -4.56 -14.30 -2.56
N LEU A 84 -4.86 -13.16 -1.91
CA LEU A 84 -4.22 -12.79 -0.64
C LEU A 84 -4.56 -13.78 0.49
N ASP A 85 -5.83 -14.16 0.64
CA ASP A 85 -6.29 -15.10 1.66
C ASP A 85 -5.62 -16.48 1.49
N ASP A 86 -5.55 -17.00 0.27
CA ASP A 86 -4.90 -18.28 -0.04
C ASP A 86 -3.37 -18.21 0.22
N HIS A 87 -2.72 -17.06 -0.04
CA HIS A 87 -1.33 -16.82 0.35
C HIS A 87 -1.15 -16.85 1.87
N LEU A 88 -1.99 -16.13 2.62
CA LEU A 88 -1.90 -16.03 4.08
C LEU A 88 -2.21 -17.37 4.78
N LYS A 89 -3.09 -18.21 4.24
CA LYS A 89 -3.29 -19.58 4.75
C LYS A 89 -2.03 -20.44 4.65
N SER A 90 -1.23 -20.22 3.62
CA SER A 90 -0.04 -21.02 3.33
C SER A 90 1.22 -20.47 4.01
N HIS A 91 1.31 -19.15 4.18
CA HIS A 91 2.54 -18.44 4.59
C HIS A 91 2.33 -17.46 5.75
N GLY A 92 1.15 -17.38 6.35
CA GLY A 92 0.81 -16.41 7.41
C GLY A 92 1.57 -16.61 8.73
N PRO A 93 1.38 -15.71 9.72
CA PRO A 93 0.29 -14.73 9.81
C PRO A 93 0.47 -13.42 9.01
N TYR A 94 1.70 -13.03 8.65
CA TYR A 94 2.00 -11.90 7.76
C TYR A 94 2.36 -12.42 6.36
N ILE A 95 2.65 -11.52 5.41
CA ILE A 95 3.01 -11.92 4.04
C ILE A 95 4.25 -12.83 4.02
N ASN A 96 5.17 -12.63 4.98
CA ASN A 96 6.38 -13.43 5.16
C ASN A 96 6.41 -14.14 6.52
N GLY A 97 5.38 -14.93 6.83
CA GLY A 97 5.35 -15.73 8.06
C GLY A 97 5.13 -14.89 9.30
N ASP A 98 5.98 -15.09 10.29
CA ASP A 98 5.96 -14.38 11.57
C ASP A 98 6.55 -12.96 11.50
N LYS A 99 7.13 -12.57 10.36
CA LYS A 99 7.81 -11.29 10.19
C LYS A 99 7.00 -10.32 9.35
N ILE A 100 6.84 -9.11 9.89
CA ILE A 100 6.39 -7.94 9.15
C ILE A 100 7.50 -7.50 8.20
N THR A 101 7.13 -7.18 6.97
CA THR A 101 8.01 -6.63 5.93
C THR A 101 7.41 -5.35 5.33
N ALA A 102 8.14 -4.71 4.42
CA ALA A 102 7.66 -3.55 3.68
C ALA A 102 6.37 -3.82 2.90
N VAL A 103 6.10 -5.07 2.49
CA VAL A 103 4.87 -5.42 1.78
C VAL A 103 3.65 -5.29 2.70
N ASP A 104 3.76 -5.79 3.94
CA ASP A 104 2.71 -5.65 4.95
C ASP A 104 2.42 -4.18 5.27
N LEU A 105 3.47 -3.38 5.44
CA LEU A 105 3.38 -1.94 5.72
C LEU A 105 2.81 -1.14 4.54
N SER A 106 3.02 -1.60 3.31
CA SER A 106 2.41 -1.04 2.10
C SER A 106 0.94 -1.43 1.96
N LEU A 107 0.58 -2.67 2.32
CA LEU A 107 -0.75 -3.23 2.10
C LEU A 107 -1.75 -2.90 3.21
N ALA A 108 -1.32 -2.86 4.47
CA ALA A 108 -2.18 -2.58 5.62
C ALA A 108 -3.02 -1.29 5.48
N PRO A 109 -2.44 -0.10 5.16
CA PRO A 109 -3.25 1.11 4.99
C PRO A 109 -4.22 1.00 3.81
N LYS A 110 -3.84 0.29 2.74
CA LYS A 110 -4.71 0.06 1.56
C LYS A 110 -5.92 -0.80 1.92
N LEU A 111 -5.73 -1.85 2.72
CA LEU A 111 -6.81 -2.70 3.24
C LEU A 111 -7.72 -1.95 4.20
N PHE A 112 -7.17 -1.10 5.07
CA PHE A 112 -7.96 -0.25 5.95
C PHE A 112 -8.85 0.72 5.15
N HIS A 113 -8.31 1.34 4.09
CA HIS A 113 -9.10 2.15 3.18
C HIS A 113 -10.23 1.37 2.51
N LEU A 114 -9.96 0.13 2.07
CA LEU A 114 -10.94 -0.76 1.48
C LEU A 114 -12.09 -1.03 2.44
N GLU A 115 -11.78 -1.49 3.66
CA GLU A 115 -12.77 -1.83 4.68
C GLU A 115 -13.71 -0.66 4.98
N VAL A 116 -13.12 0.50 5.32
CA VAL A 116 -13.89 1.68 5.74
C VAL A 116 -14.70 2.27 4.58
N ALA A 117 -14.11 2.40 3.39
CA ALA A 117 -14.79 3.04 2.27
C ALA A 117 -15.90 2.16 1.69
N LEU A 118 -15.67 0.86 1.50
CA LEU A 118 -16.71 -0.03 0.98
C LEU A 118 -17.87 -0.16 1.97
N GLY A 119 -17.58 -0.24 3.28
CA GLY A 119 -18.61 -0.23 4.33
C GLY A 119 -19.44 1.06 4.39
N HIS A 120 -19.00 2.15 3.75
CA HIS A 120 -19.81 3.37 3.66
C HIS A 120 -20.50 3.53 2.30
N PHE A 121 -19.82 3.21 1.20
CA PHE A 121 -20.26 3.55 -0.16
C PHE A 121 -20.87 2.38 -0.95
N LYS A 122 -20.70 1.13 -0.50
CA LYS A 122 -21.10 -0.09 -1.22
C LYS A 122 -21.92 -1.07 -0.37
N ASN A 123 -22.42 -0.63 0.79
CA ASN A 123 -23.38 -1.36 1.62
C ASN A 123 -24.82 -1.27 1.08
#